data_AF-A0A074XZT9-F1
#
_entry.id   AF-A0A074XZT9-F1
#
_cell.length_a   1.000
_cell.length_b   1.000
_cell.length_c   1.000
_cell.angle_alpha   90.00
_cell.angle_beta   90.00
_cell.angle_gamma   90.00
#
_symmetry.space_group_name_H-M   'P 1'
#
loop_
_entity.id
_entity.type
_entity.pdbx_description
1 polymer ?
#
loop_
_entity_poly.entity_id
_entity_poly.type
_entity_poly.pdbx_seq_one_letter_code
_entity_poly.pdbx_strand_id
1 'polypeptide(L)'
;MSEGRLKADRDFTKEVDKAIPEAQDLAKSNVQGAIEKLLALEKQTRQASDLPSTSRLVVAIVTICKEAGDWPLLNEQVQLLSKKHGQLKQAITKMVQVTMDFIDDTPNIETKLSLIETLRTVTEGKIFVEVERARVTRILSNIKKSQGDIAAATDILCELQVETFGSMTRREKTEFILEQVALCIEKGEWTQASILSRKISTRYFARKPKKTAEQLEKEQKEREEEEKKRGPDDAPVEPEDDVTDLKLRYYEQQITLAKHDDKYLDACKHYRQVLDTEAVENNPEQLRAALQRVLYFIILAPYDNEQSDLLHRIHRDTRNSQISHDAALLNLFTVPELMRWPAVAENYGPHLCETDIFDATEKAADPKAHKRWQDLRKRVIEHNVRVIAKYYTRIHFKRLTELLDLSEEETEKYISDLVVSKTIYAKIDRPARLVSFEKRRDADEVLNEWSGNMKSLLGHLERIDHLITKEEMMARITNKGEKAPSKIR
;
A
#
# COMPACT_ATOMS: atom_id res chain seq x y z
N MET A 1 -4.80 5.08 38.00
CA MET A 1 -4.95 4.36 39.28
C MET A 1 -3.71 3.50 39.43
N SER A 2 -2.81 3.94 40.31
CA SER A 2 -1.49 3.36 40.57
C SER A 2 -1.54 1.84 40.74
N GLU A 3 -0.71 1.13 39.97
CA GLU A 3 -0.31 -0.25 40.25
C GLU A 3 0.43 -0.29 41.60
N GLY A 4 -0.34 -0.35 42.69
CA GLY A 4 0.18 -0.91 43.91
C GLY A 4 0.49 -2.37 43.61
N ARG A 5 1.77 -2.77 43.69
CA ARG A 5 2.16 -4.17 43.84
C ARG A 5 1.15 -4.83 44.78
N LEU A 6 0.30 -5.71 44.26
CA LEU A 6 -0.53 -6.59 45.06
C LEU A 6 0.43 -7.40 45.91
N LYS A 7 0.68 -6.92 47.14
CA LYS A 7 1.52 -7.60 48.12
C LYS A 7 0.70 -8.82 48.52
N ALA A 8 1.20 -10.01 48.19
CA ALA A 8 0.53 -11.24 48.58
C ALA A 8 0.28 -11.21 50.09
N ASP A 9 -0.95 -11.48 50.52
CA ASP A 9 -1.27 -11.55 51.95
C ASP A 9 -0.56 -12.73 52.62
N ARG A 10 -0.16 -13.73 51.82
CA ARG A 10 0.61 -14.91 52.24
C ARG A 10 1.32 -15.53 51.04
N ASP A 11 2.63 -15.73 51.16
CA ASP A 11 3.44 -16.41 50.12
C ASP A 11 3.24 -17.92 50.21
N PHE A 12 2.67 -18.52 49.15
CA PHE A 12 2.43 -19.97 49.06
C PHE A 12 3.49 -20.71 48.22
N THR A 13 4.56 -20.02 47.79
CA THR A 13 5.61 -20.57 46.93
C THR A 13 6.16 -21.91 47.41
N LYS A 14 6.43 -22.06 48.71
CA LYS A 14 6.97 -23.31 49.29
C LYS A 14 5.99 -24.49 49.24
N GLU A 15 4.69 -24.22 49.29
CA GLU A 15 3.65 -25.24 49.21
C GLU A 15 3.43 -25.65 47.75
N VAL A 16 3.48 -24.67 46.83
CA VAL A 16 3.41 -24.91 45.38
C VAL A 16 4.63 -25.68 44.86
N ASP A 17 5.84 -25.38 45.34
CA ASP A 17 7.06 -26.10 44.95
C ASP A 17 7.05 -27.58 45.35
N LYS A 18 6.31 -27.94 46.41
CA LYS A 18 6.11 -29.34 46.82
C LYS A 18 4.95 -29.99 46.08
N ALA A 19 3.84 -29.26 45.91
CA ALA A 19 2.63 -29.80 45.32
C ALA A 19 2.74 -30.04 43.81
N ILE A 20 3.52 -29.24 43.06
CA ILE A 20 3.70 -29.43 41.61
C ILE A 20 4.31 -30.80 41.28
N PRO A 21 5.48 -31.19 41.83
CA PRO A 21 6.08 -32.49 41.53
C PRO A 21 5.22 -33.66 42.06
N GLU A 22 4.62 -33.51 43.25
CA GLU A 22 3.67 -34.51 43.77
C GLU A 22 2.46 -34.70 42.84
N ALA A 23 1.94 -33.61 42.26
CA ALA A 23 0.84 -33.67 41.31
C ALA A 23 1.28 -34.25 39.95
N GLN A 24 2.51 -33.99 39.50
CA GLN A 24 3.06 -34.61 38.27
C GLN A 24 3.26 -36.12 38.42
N ASP A 25 3.70 -36.58 39.59
CA ASP A 25 3.82 -38.02 39.85
C ASP A 25 2.46 -38.70 40.02
N LEU A 26 1.49 -38.01 40.63
CA LEU A 26 0.11 -38.48 40.70
C LEU A 26 -0.57 -38.48 39.34
N ALA A 27 -0.24 -37.54 38.44
CA ALA A 27 -0.81 -37.45 37.10
C ALA A 27 -0.52 -38.70 36.25
N LYS A 28 0.59 -39.41 36.50
CA LYS A 28 0.91 -40.68 35.83
C LYS A 28 -0.06 -41.82 36.17
N SER A 29 -0.81 -41.70 37.27
CA SER A 29 -1.75 -42.72 37.75
C SER A 29 -3.21 -42.26 37.74
N ASN A 30 -3.47 -40.99 38.12
CA ASN A 30 -4.81 -40.38 38.09
C ASN A 30 -4.72 -38.87 37.80
N VAL A 31 -4.99 -38.48 36.56
CA VAL A 31 -4.95 -37.11 36.05
C VAL A 31 -5.97 -36.20 36.77
N GLN A 32 -7.21 -36.68 36.95
CA GLN A 32 -8.28 -35.89 37.59
C GLN A 32 -7.98 -35.60 39.06
N GLY A 33 -7.48 -36.59 39.81
CA GLY A 33 -7.10 -36.42 41.21
C GLY A 33 -5.92 -35.45 41.41
N ALA A 34 -4.98 -35.40 40.45
CA ALA A 34 -3.89 -34.42 40.46
C ALA A 34 -4.42 -32.99 40.22
N ILE A 35 -5.33 -32.82 39.27
CA ILE A 35 -5.96 -31.53 38.95
C ILE A 35 -6.78 -31.02 40.14
N GLU A 36 -7.58 -31.86 40.81
CA GLU A 36 -8.37 -31.46 41.98
C GLU A 36 -7.50 -30.92 43.13
N LYS A 37 -6.36 -31.58 43.41
CA LYS A 37 -5.39 -31.11 44.41
C LYS A 37 -4.82 -29.74 44.04
N LEU A 38 -4.45 -29.56 42.77
CA LEU A 38 -3.94 -28.27 42.28
C LEU A 38 -5.02 -27.18 42.27
N LEU A 39 -6.28 -27.51 41.96
CA LEU A 39 -7.41 -26.56 42.01
C LEU A 39 -7.74 -26.11 43.43
N ALA A 40 -7.55 -26.97 44.43
CA ALA A 40 -7.73 -26.61 45.84
C ALA A 40 -6.68 -25.59 46.29
N LEU A 41 -5.41 -25.80 45.91
CA LEU A 41 -4.31 -24.86 46.17
C LEU A 41 -4.45 -23.57 45.34
N GLU A 42 -4.93 -23.67 44.10
CA GLU A 42 -5.23 -22.52 43.23
C GLU A 42 -6.28 -21.62 43.88
N LYS A 43 -7.31 -22.19 44.51
CA LYS A 43 -8.33 -21.41 45.24
C LYS A 43 -7.72 -20.62 46.42
N GLN A 44 -6.82 -21.24 47.19
CA GLN A 44 -6.19 -20.59 48.34
C GLN A 44 -5.23 -19.48 47.91
N THR A 45 -4.40 -19.74 46.90
CA THR A 45 -3.44 -18.78 46.35
C THR A 45 -4.14 -17.62 45.63
N ARG A 46 -5.28 -17.87 44.98
CA ARG A 46 -6.13 -16.83 44.38
C ARG A 46 -6.76 -15.93 45.44
N GLN A 47 -7.28 -16.50 46.52
CA GLN A 47 -7.83 -15.71 47.64
C GLN A 47 -6.76 -14.83 48.31
N ALA A 48 -5.51 -15.30 48.36
CA ALA A 48 -4.38 -14.56 48.89
C ALA A 48 -3.74 -13.56 47.89
N SER A 49 -4.27 -13.46 46.67
CA SER A 49 -3.76 -12.62 45.57
C SER A 49 -2.26 -12.86 45.25
N ASP A 50 -1.76 -14.09 45.45
CA ASP A 50 -0.38 -14.49 45.16
C ASP A 50 -0.21 -14.81 43.67
N LEU A 51 0.26 -13.82 42.90
CA LEU A 51 0.41 -13.91 41.45
C LEU A 51 1.45 -14.97 40.99
N PRO A 52 2.69 -15.02 41.52
CA PRO A 52 3.65 -16.05 41.15
C PRO A 52 3.12 -17.47 41.37
N SER A 53 2.52 -17.74 42.53
CA SER A 53 2.04 -19.09 42.86
C SER A 53 0.82 -19.49 42.04
N THR A 54 -0.16 -18.60 41.89
CA THR A 54 -1.35 -18.85 41.05
C THR A 54 -0.98 -19.11 39.59
N SER A 55 -0.08 -18.30 39.01
CA SER A 55 0.35 -18.50 37.63
C SER A 55 1.08 -19.84 37.41
N ARG A 56 1.94 -20.26 38.34
CA ARG A 56 2.60 -21.57 38.27
C ARG A 56 1.63 -22.73 38.42
N LEU A 57 0.67 -22.64 39.35
CA LEU A 57 -0.36 -23.67 39.52
C LEU A 57 -1.23 -23.82 38.27
N VAL A 58 -1.65 -22.71 37.67
CA VAL A 58 -2.45 -22.72 36.45
C VAL A 58 -1.68 -23.31 35.27
N VAL A 59 -0.39 -22.95 35.11
CA VAL A 59 0.49 -23.55 34.09
C VAL A 59 0.71 -25.05 34.36
N ALA A 60 0.85 -25.46 35.62
CA ALA A 60 0.99 -26.87 36.02
C ALA A 60 -0.26 -27.69 35.65
N ILE A 61 -1.47 -27.15 35.87
CA ILE A 61 -2.72 -27.83 35.50
C ILE A 61 -2.77 -28.07 33.98
N VAL A 62 -2.43 -27.06 33.18
CA VAL A 62 -2.47 -27.15 31.71
C VAL A 62 -1.38 -28.10 31.17
N THR A 63 -0.17 -28.06 31.73
CA THR A 63 0.93 -28.98 31.35
C THR A 63 0.62 -30.44 31.69
N ILE A 64 0.02 -30.73 32.85
CA ILE A 64 -0.41 -32.08 33.21
C ILE A 64 -1.46 -32.63 32.23
N CYS A 65 -2.41 -31.80 31.78
CA CYS A 65 -3.39 -32.22 30.78
C CYS A 65 -2.73 -32.56 29.43
N LYS A 66 -1.69 -31.81 29.04
CA LYS A 66 -0.90 -32.08 27.84
C LYS A 66 -0.12 -33.39 27.95
N GLU A 67 0.58 -33.62 29.06
CA GLU A 67 1.35 -34.85 29.29
C GLU A 67 0.47 -36.11 29.30
N ALA A 68 -0.77 -35.98 29.76
CA ALA A 68 -1.77 -37.04 29.71
C ALA A 68 -2.36 -37.29 28.31
N GLY A 69 -2.17 -36.37 27.36
CA GLY A 69 -2.75 -36.44 26.00
C GLY A 69 -4.27 -36.20 25.93
N ASP A 70 -4.89 -35.77 27.03
CA ASP A 70 -6.34 -35.54 27.12
C ASP A 70 -6.69 -34.07 26.79
N TRP A 71 -6.79 -33.79 25.50
CA TRP A 71 -7.12 -32.46 24.96
C TRP A 71 -8.54 -31.97 25.30
N PRO A 72 -9.59 -32.82 25.30
CA PRO A 72 -10.91 -32.41 25.80
C PRO A 72 -10.87 -31.92 27.25
N LEU A 73 -10.17 -32.65 28.14
CA LEU A 73 -10.02 -32.24 29.53
C LEU A 73 -9.28 -30.90 29.64
N LEU A 74 -8.24 -30.69 28.83
CA LEU A 74 -7.54 -29.41 28.76
C LEU A 74 -8.49 -28.26 28.40
N ASN A 75 -9.32 -28.45 27.37
CA ASN A 75 -10.28 -27.44 26.91
C ASN A 75 -11.29 -27.06 28.01
N GLU A 76 -11.80 -28.06 28.73
CA GLU A 76 -12.68 -27.83 29.88
C GLU A 76 -11.97 -27.05 31.00
N GLN A 77 -10.75 -27.44 31.38
CA GLN A 77 -10.00 -26.77 32.43
C GLN A 77 -9.66 -25.32 32.07
N VAL A 78 -9.25 -25.05 30.82
CA VAL A 78 -8.97 -23.70 30.34
C VAL A 78 -10.23 -22.83 30.37
N GLN A 79 -11.39 -23.36 29.96
CA GLN A 79 -12.66 -22.65 30.08
C GLN A 79 -13.06 -22.40 31.54
N LEU A 80 -12.91 -23.39 32.41
CA LEU A 80 -13.23 -23.28 33.83
C LEU A 80 -12.37 -22.23 34.52
N LEU A 81 -11.04 -22.32 34.40
CA LEU A 81 -10.08 -21.38 35.00
C LEU A 81 -10.27 -19.95 34.48
N SER A 82 -10.65 -19.79 33.22
CA SER A 82 -10.99 -18.50 32.61
C SER A 82 -12.27 -17.86 33.18
N LYS A 83 -13.27 -18.68 33.54
CA LYS A 83 -14.57 -18.23 34.07
C LYS A 83 -14.58 -18.07 35.59
N LYS A 84 -13.55 -18.54 36.31
CA LYS A 84 -13.50 -18.44 37.78
C LYS A 84 -13.48 -16.97 38.23
N HIS A 85 -14.38 -16.64 39.15
CA HIS A 85 -14.46 -15.30 39.74
C HIS A 85 -13.21 -14.97 40.56
N GLY A 86 -12.64 -13.78 40.32
CA GLY A 86 -11.48 -13.27 41.05
C GLY A 86 -10.12 -13.79 40.56
N GLN A 87 -10.03 -14.38 39.37
CA GLN A 87 -8.75 -14.82 38.84
C GLN A 87 -7.86 -13.65 38.40
N LEU A 88 -6.57 -13.75 38.69
CA LEU A 88 -5.60 -12.71 38.36
C LEU A 88 -5.36 -12.64 36.84
N LYS A 89 -5.44 -11.44 36.27
CA LYS A 89 -5.33 -11.21 34.81
C LYS A 89 -4.04 -11.80 34.22
N GLN A 90 -2.90 -11.52 34.84
CA GLN A 90 -1.59 -12.04 34.41
C GLN A 90 -1.48 -13.57 34.53
N ALA A 91 -2.21 -14.22 35.44
CA ALA A 91 -2.26 -15.69 35.50
C ALA A 91 -3.03 -16.27 34.31
N ILE A 92 -4.11 -15.61 33.88
CA ILE A 92 -4.86 -15.97 32.66
C ILE A 92 -3.99 -15.74 31.42
N THR A 93 -3.27 -14.62 31.33
CA THR A 93 -2.36 -14.34 30.19
C THR A 93 -1.30 -15.44 30.05
N LYS A 94 -0.61 -15.79 31.13
CA LYS A 94 0.39 -16.87 31.13
C LYS A 94 -0.22 -18.23 30.77
N MET A 95 -1.41 -18.52 31.28
CA MET A 95 -2.15 -19.74 30.92
C MET A 95 -2.40 -19.81 29.41
N VAL A 96 -2.93 -18.74 28.82
CA VAL A 96 -3.24 -18.66 27.39
C VAL A 96 -1.96 -18.79 26.57
N GLN A 97 -0.89 -18.07 26.92
CA GLN A 97 0.41 -18.15 26.21
C GLN A 97 0.97 -19.58 26.19
N VAL A 98 1.01 -20.26 27.34
CA VAL A 98 1.47 -21.66 27.39
C VAL A 98 0.55 -22.59 26.60
N THR A 99 -0.76 -22.35 26.63
CA THR A 99 -1.73 -23.16 25.87
C THR A 99 -1.56 -22.93 24.36
N MET A 100 -1.13 -21.74 23.92
CA MET A 100 -0.83 -21.47 22.52
C MET A 100 0.39 -22.23 22.03
N ASP A 101 1.44 -22.33 22.85
CA ASP A 101 2.63 -23.12 22.50
C ASP A 101 2.28 -24.60 22.27
N PHE A 102 1.21 -25.09 22.90
CA PHE A 102 0.75 -26.47 22.74
C PHE A 102 -0.01 -26.72 21.45
N ILE A 103 -0.42 -25.68 20.72
CA ILE A 103 -1.16 -25.80 19.45
C ILE A 103 -0.32 -26.53 18.39
N ASP A 104 1.00 -26.36 18.40
CA ASP A 104 1.89 -26.98 17.40
C ASP A 104 2.22 -28.43 17.70
N ASP A 105 2.14 -28.84 18.97
CA ASP A 105 2.37 -30.22 19.42
C ASP A 105 1.12 -31.12 19.30
N THR A 106 0.01 -30.59 18.76
CA THR A 106 -1.23 -31.36 18.62
C THR A 106 -1.12 -32.44 17.51
N PRO A 107 -1.53 -33.69 17.78
CA PRO A 107 -1.39 -34.78 16.80
C PRO A 107 -2.45 -34.75 15.69
N ASN A 108 -3.66 -34.24 15.98
CA ASN A 108 -4.80 -34.24 15.05
C ASN A 108 -5.28 -32.82 14.69
N ILE A 109 -5.68 -32.63 13.43
CA ILE A 109 -6.25 -31.36 12.93
C ILE A 109 -7.54 -31.00 13.67
N GLU A 110 -8.38 -31.99 14.01
CA GLU A 110 -9.63 -31.77 14.76
C GLU A 110 -9.38 -31.29 16.19
N THR A 111 -8.40 -31.90 16.90
CA THR A 111 -8.02 -31.44 18.24
C THR A 111 -7.43 -30.03 18.20
N LYS A 112 -6.70 -29.70 17.13
CA LYS A 112 -6.16 -28.36 16.89
C LYS A 112 -7.29 -27.33 16.73
N LEU A 113 -8.31 -27.65 15.94
CA LEU A 113 -9.48 -26.79 15.76
C LEU A 113 -10.27 -26.58 17.06
N SER A 114 -10.52 -27.64 17.82
CA SER A 114 -11.23 -27.55 19.10
C SER A 114 -10.49 -26.69 20.13
N LEU A 115 -9.16 -26.84 20.23
CA LEU A 115 -8.33 -26.02 21.12
C LEU A 115 -8.34 -24.54 20.70
N ILE A 116 -8.27 -24.26 19.39
CA ILE A 116 -8.32 -22.89 18.88
C ILE A 116 -9.69 -22.24 19.17
N GLU A 117 -10.80 -22.95 18.95
CA GLU A 117 -12.14 -22.44 19.24
C GLU A 117 -12.35 -22.17 20.74
N THR A 118 -11.84 -23.03 21.61
CA THR A 118 -11.87 -22.78 23.05
C THR A 118 -11.03 -21.56 23.45
N LEU A 119 -9.84 -21.39 22.88
CA LEU A 119 -9.01 -20.20 23.09
C LEU A 119 -9.67 -18.92 22.58
N ARG A 120 -10.33 -18.95 21.42
CA ARG A 120 -11.11 -17.81 20.88
C ARG A 120 -12.24 -17.43 21.83
N THR A 121 -12.94 -18.41 22.39
CA THR A 121 -14.05 -18.20 23.34
C THR A 121 -13.55 -17.64 24.67
N VAL A 122 -12.38 -18.10 25.14
CA VAL A 122 -11.77 -17.69 26.43
C VAL A 122 -11.17 -16.29 26.38
N THR A 123 -10.72 -15.85 25.21
CA THR A 123 -10.12 -14.54 24.96
C THR A 123 -11.13 -13.48 24.53
N GLU A 124 -12.38 -13.87 24.25
CA GLU A 124 -13.44 -12.93 23.87
C GLU A 124 -13.77 -11.95 25.00
N GLY A 125 -13.76 -10.64 24.68
CA GLY A 125 -14.09 -9.57 25.63
C GLY A 125 -13.00 -9.21 26.64
N LYS A 126 -11.80 -9.78 26.54
CA LYS A 126 -10.69 -9.53 27.48
C LYS A 126 -9.56 -8.72 26.85
N ILE A 127 -9.46 -7.44 27.21
CA ILE A 127 -8.49 -6.48 26.63
C ILE A 127 -7.03 -6.95 26.76
N PHE A 128 -6.69 -7.60 27.87
CA PHE A 128 -5.30 -8.00 28.20
C PHE A 128 -4.81 -9.29 27.50
N VAL A 129 -5.64 -9.93 26.67
CA VAL A 129 -5.27 -11.11 25.85
C VAL A 129 -5.72 -10.93 24.39
N GLU A 130 -5.86 -9.69 23.93
CA GLU A 130 -6.28 -9.36 22.56
C GLU A 130 -5.22 -9.74 21.52
N VAL A 131 -3.93 -9.56 21.84
CA VAL A 131 -2.80 -9.93 20.95
C VAL A 131 -2.82 -11.43 20.69
N GLU A 132 -3.01 -12.20 21.76
CA GLU A 132 -3.08 -13.65 21.74
C GLU A 132 -4.28 -14.09 20.92
N ARG A 133 -5.46 -13.50 21.14
CA ARG A 133 -6.66 -13.76 20.32
C ARG A 133 -6.38 -13.54 18.83
N ALA A 134 -5.70 -12.45 18.47
CA ALA A 134 -5.36 -12.15 17.08
C ALA A 134 -4.50 -13.25 16.46
N ARG A 135 -3.47 -13.71 17.18
CA ARG A 135 -2.56 -14.79 16.73
C ARG A 135 -3.28 -16.13 16.57
N VAL A 136 -4.14 -16.54 17.51
CA VAL A 136 -4.95 -17.77 17.37
C VAL A 136 -5.87 -17.68 16.16
N THR A 137 -6.50 -16.51 15.97
CA THR A 137 -7.43 -16.27 14.85
C THR A 137 -6.70 -16.38 13.50
N ARG A 138 -5.45 -15.91 13.42
CA ARG A 138 -4.60 -16.08 12.23
C ARG A 138 -4.35 -17.55 11.91
N ILE A 139 -3.99 -18.34 12.92
CA ILE A 139 -3.75 -19.79 12.76
C ILE A 139 -5.02 -20.48 12.27
N LEU A 140 -6.18 -20.16 12.86
CA LEU A 140 -7.48 -20.69 12.42
C LEU A 140 -7.77 -20.36 10.95
N SER A 141 -7.57 -19.10 10.55
CA SER A 141 -7.78 -18.65 9.17
C SER A 141 -6.87 -19.40 8.20
N ASN A 142 -5.59 -19.59 8.54
CA ASN A 142 -4.64 -20.36 7.73
C ASN A 142 -5.03 -21.84 7.59
N ILE A 143 -5.51 -22.46 8.66
CA ILE A 143 -6.00 -23.85 8.62
C ILE A 143 -7.21 -23.94 7.68
N LYS A 144 -8.19 -23.04 7.80
CA LYS A 144 -9.37 -23.02 6.91
C LYS A 144 -9.00 -22.74 5.45
N LYS A 145 -8.01 -21.86 5.23
CA LYS A 145 -7.44 -21.62 3.90
C LYS A 145 -6.85 -22.91 3.31
N SER A 146 -6.09 -23.67 4.10
CA SER A 146 -5.51 -24.95 3.65
C SER A 146 -6.57 -26.03 3.36
N GLN A 147 -7.74 -25.94 4.01
CA GLN A 147 -8.90 -26.80 3.75
C GLN A 147 -9.71 -26.36 2.52
N GLY A 148 -9.37 -25.23 1.90
CA GLY A 148 -10.06 -24.67 0.74
C GLY A 148 -11.29 -23.80 1.07
N ASP A 149 -11.61 -23.60 2.35
CA ASP A 149 -12.72 -22.73 2.78
C ASP A 149 -12.25 -21.27 2.94
N ILE A 150 -12.06 -20.61 1.79
CA ILE A 150 -11.59 -19.22 1.71
C ILE A 150 -12.64 -18.27 2.32
N ALA A 151 -13.93 -18.52 2.11
CA ALA A 151 -14.99 -17.64 2.60
C ALA A 151 -15.00 -17.55 4.12
N ALA A 152 -15.01 -18.70 4.81
CA ALA A 152 -14.96 -18.72 6.27
C ALA A 152 -13.64 -18.19 6.82
N ALA A 153 -12.52 -18.44 6.12
CA ALA A 153 -11.21 -17.90 6.51
C ALA A 153 -11.20 -16.35 6.47
N THR A 154 -11.78 -15.76 5.42
CA THR A 154 -11.90 -14.30 5.27
C THR A 154 -12.80 -13.70 6.34
N ASP A 155 -13.99 -14.28 6.56
CA ASP A 155 -14.96 -13.72 7.50
C ASP A 155 -14.41 -13.73 8.94
N ILE A 156 -13.73 -14.82 9.34
CA ILE A 156 -13.09 -14.94 10.66
C ILE A 156 -11.98 -13.91 10.85
N LEU A 157 -11.13 -13.71 9.84
CA LEU A 157 -10.01 -12.77 9.96
C LEU A 157 -10.49 -11.32 9.89
N CYS A 158 -11.52 -11.00 9.10
CA CYS A 158 -12.06 -9.64 8.95
C CYS A 158 -12.95 -9.20 10.11
N GLU A 159 -13.53 -10.13 10.87
CA GLU A 159 -14.25 -9.84 12.13
C GLU A 159 -13.31 -9.16 13.15
N LEU A 160 -12.03 -9.50 13.11
CA LEU A 160 -11.02 -8.94 14.00
C LEU A 160 -10.59 -7.54 13.53
N GLN A 161 -10.97 -6.51 14.31
CA GLN A 161 -10.54 -5.13 14.07
C GLN A 161 -9.16 -4.85 14.66
N VAL A 162 -8.12 -5.37 14.01
CA VAL A 162 -6.71 -5.32 14.47
C VAL A 162 -6.14 -3.90 14.67
N GLU A 163 -6.77 -2.88 14.10
CA GLU A 163 -6.34 -1.48 14.24
C GLU A 163 -6.57 -0.90 15.62
N THR A 164 -7.58 -1.39 16.34
CA THR A 164 -7.97 -0.85 17.66
C THR A 164 -7.08 -1.37 18.78
N PHE A 165 -6.30 -2.44 18.53
CA PHE A 165 -5.44 -3.05 19.53
C PHE A 165 -4.24 -2.17 19.84
N GLY A 166 -4.24 -1.50 20.99
CA GLY A 166 -3.14 -0.63 21.42
C GLY A 166 -1.82 -1.38 21.64
N SER A 167 -1.88 -2.59 22.17
CA SER A 167 -0.72 -3.37 22.62
C SER A 167 0.01 -4.14 21.51
N MET A 168 -0.54 -4.18 20.28
CA MET A 168 0.11 -4.83 19.14
C MET A 168 1.13 -3.91 18.47
N THR A 169 2.21 -4.50 17.99
CA THR A 169 3.24 -3.75 17.27
C THR A 169 2.74 -3.31 15.89
N ARG A 170 3.34 -2.26 15.36
CA ARG A 170 2.90 -1.67 14.08
C ARG A 170 3.19 -2.60 12.90
N ARG A 171 4.29 -3.38 12.96
CA ARG A 171 4.66 -4.36 11.94
C ARG A 171 3.60 -5.48 11.90
N GLU A 172 3.31 -6.10 13.04
CA GLU A 172 2.31 -7.15 13.15
C GLU A 172 0.94 -6.66 12.65
N LYS A 173 0.47 -5.48 13.10
CA LYS A 173 -0.79 -4.89 12.60
C LYS A 173 -0.82 -4.79 11.07
N THR A 174 0.28 -4.38 10.47
CA THR A 174 0.37 -4.23 9.01
C THR A 174 0.33 -5.59 8.32
N GLU A 175 1.05 -6.59 8.83
CA GLU A 175 0.98 -7.97 8.33
C GLU A 175 -0.45 -8.53 8.37
N PHE A 176 -1.15 -8.35 9.50
CA PHE A 176 -2.53 -8.79 9.65
C PHE A 176 -3.47 -8.13 8.62
N ILE A 177 -3.36 -6.81 8.42
CA ILE A 177 -4.20 -6.12 7.44
C ILE A 177 -3.86 -6.57 6.01
N LEU A 178 -2.59 -6.81 5.70
CA LEU A 178 -2.17 -7.34 4.38
C LEU A 178 -2.71 -8.75 4.11
N GLU A 179 -2.74 -9.61 5.13
CA GLU A 179 -3.35 -10.94 5.02
C GLU A 179 -4.87 -10.85 4.82
N GLN A 180 -5.56 -9.96 5.56
CA GLN A 180 -6.99 -9.69 5.37
C GLN A 180 -7.27 -9.24 3.92
N VAL A 181 -6.49 -8.29 3.40
CA VAL A 181 -6.62 -7.82 2.01
C VAL A 181 -6.37 -8.95 1.01
N ALA A 182 -5.36 -9.80 1.23
CA ALA A 182 -5.09 -10.95 0.35
C ALA A 182 -6.28 -11.91 0.28
N LEU A 183 -6.86 -12.27 1.43
CA LEU A 183 -8.02 -13.15 1.50
C LEU A 183 -9.28 -12.54 0.87
N CYS A 184 -9.50 -11.23 1.04
CA CYS A 184 -10.59 -10.52 0.36
C CYS A 184 -10.41 -10.52 -1.17
N ILE A 185 -9.17 -10.39 -1.67
CA ILE A 185 -8.86 -10.47 -3.11
C ILE A 185 -9.13 -11.89 -3.62
N GLU A 186 -8.69 -12.93 -2.91
CA GLU A 186 -8.96 -14.34 -3.28
C GLU A 186 -10.46 -14.68 -3.27
N LYS A 187 -11.23 -14.12 -2.34
CA LYS A 187 -12.70 -14.25 -2.27
C LYS A 187 -13.43 -13.45 -3.38
N GLY A 188 -12.77 -12.44 -3.96
CA GLY A 188 -13.37 -11.52 -4.94
C GLY A 188 -14.16 -10.35 -4.34
N GLU A 189 -13.98 -10.05 -3.04
CA GLU A 189 -14.61 -8.92 -2.35
C GLU A 189 -13.74 -7.65 -2.45
N TRP A 190 -13.72 -7.05 -3.64
CA TRP A 190 -12.86 -5.90 -3.97
C TRP A 190 -13.14 -4.64 -3.15
N THR A 191 -14.40 -4.37 -2.79
CA THR A 191 -14.79 -3.19 -2.01
C THR A 191 -14.26 -3.26 -0.59
N GLN A 192 -14.37 -4.42 0.06
CA GLN A 192 -13.82 -4.65 1.40
C GLN A 192 -12.30 -4.55 1.39
N ALA A 193 -11.63 -5.14 0.41
CA ALA A 193 -10.19 -5.03 0.22
C ALA A 193 -9.74 -3.56 0.11
N SER A 194 -10.47 -2.72 -0.64
CA SER A 194 -10.18 -1.28 -0.76
C SER A 194 -10.38 -0.53 0.56
N ILE A 195 -11.38 -0.91 1.36
CA ILE A 195 -11.62 -0.29 2.68
C ILE A 195 -10.49 -0.66 3.64
N LEU A 196 -10.16 -1.95 3.75
CA LEU A 196 -9.07 -2.47 4.59
C LEU A 196 -7.72 -1.84 4.22
N SER A 197 -7.46 -1.64 2.93
CA SER A 197 -6.18 -1.11 2.51
C SER A 197 -5.96 0.38 2.81
N ARG A 198 -7.03 1.16 3.00
CA ARG A 198 -6.95 2.56 3.46
C ARG A 198 -6.56 2.68 4.93
N LYS A 199 -6.70 1.59 5.68
CA LYS A 199 -6.42 1.55 7.12
C LYS A 199 -4.92 1.49 7.40
N ILE A 200 -4.13 1.05 6.42
CA ILE A 200 -2.68 1.12 6.48
C ILE A 200 -2.23 2.54 6.13
N SER A 201 -1.49 3.18 7.06
CA SER A 201 -0.93 4.50 6.82
C SER A 201 0.27 4.42 5.86
N THR A 202 0.15 5.07 4.70
CA THR A 202 1.25 5.17 3.71
C THR A 202 2.49 5.89 4.25
N ARG A 203 2.37 6.67 5.33
CA ARG A 203 3.53 7.25 6.05
C ARG A 203 4.43 6.19 6.68
N TYR A 204 3.88 5.02 7.01
CA TYR A 204 4.68 3.90 7.54
C TYR A 204 5.70 3.39 6.52
N PHE A 205 5.31 3.37 5.24
CA PHE A 205 6.12 2.90 4.13
C PHE A 205 6.98 4.00 3.48
N ALA A 206 6.91 5.24 4.00
CA ALA A 206 7.69 6.34 3.51
C ALA A 206 9.18 6.07 3.75
N ARG A 207 10.00 6.37 2.75
CA ARG A 207 11.46 6.21 2.81
C ARG A 207 12.00 7.05 3.97
N LYS A 208 12.45 6.40 5.05
CA LYS A 208 13.28 7.10 6.04
C LYS A 208 14.59 7.47 5.34
N PRO A 209 15.09 8.71 5.51
CA PRO A 209 16.39 9.10 4.93
C PRO A 209 17.46 8.12 5.41
N LYS A 210 18.37 7.69 4.51
CA LYS A 210 19.47 6.78 4.85
C LYS A 210 20.22 7.32 6.07
N LYS A 211 20.03 6.68 7.22
CA LYS A 211 20.76 7.01 8.45
C LYS A 211 22.18 6.48 8.31
N THR A 212 23.18 7.29 8.67
CA THR A 212 24.59 6.88 8.73
C THR A 212 24.78 5.81 9.82
N ALA A 213 25.78 4.93 9.66
CA ALA A 213 26.07 3.83 10.60
C ALA A 213 26.22 4.30 12.07
N GLU A 214 26.73 5.51 12.29
CA GLU A 214 26.85 6.13 13.62
C GLU A 214 25.50 6.48 14.27
N GLN A 215 24.46 6.73 13.49
CA GLN A 215 23.11 7.01 14.00
C GLN A 215 22.36 5.72 14.36
N LEU A 216 22.64 4.62 13.65
CA LEU A 216 22.10 3.29 13.96
C LEU A 216 22.68 2.75 15.27
N GLU A 217 23.98 2.89 15.51
CA GLU A 217 24.62 2.49 16.78
C GLU A 217 24.15 3.35 17.97
N LYS A 218 23.86 4.63 17.74
CA LYS A 218 23.38 5.54 18.79
C LYS A 218 21.93 5.23 19.18
N GLU A 219 21.06 4.92 18.21
CA GLU A 219 19.70 4.45 18.47
C GLU A 219 19.64 3.03 19.03
N GLN A 220 20.64 2.17 18.76
CA GLN A 220 20.76 0.85 19.40
C GLN A 220 21.09 1.00 20.89
N LYS A 221 22.01 1.91 21.24
CA LYS A 221 22.36 2.19 22.65
C LYS A 221 21.21 2.86 23.42
N GLU A 222 20.51 3.82 22.81
CA GLU A 222 19.31 4.43 23.44
C GLU A 222 18.18 3.39 23.64
N ARG A 223 18.06 2.41 22.73
CA ARG A 223 17.11 1.29 22.87
C ARG A 223 17.47 0.31 23.98
N GLU A 224 18.73 -0.08 24.11
CA GLU A 224 19.17 -0.93 25.23
C GLU A 224 18.90 -0.26 26.59
N GLU A 225 18.93 1.07 26.64
CA GLU A 225 18.57 1.85 27.83
C GLU A 225 17.06 1.95 28.06
N GLU A 226 16.24 2.04 27.01
CA GLU A 226 14.77 2.01 27.11
C GLU A 226 14.23 0.61 27.44
N GLU A 227 14.83 -0.44 26.89
CA GLU A 227 14.48 -1.83 27.17
C GLU A 227 14.78 -2.20 28.63
N LYS A 228 15.84 -1.62 29.22
CA LYS A 228 16.14 -1.72 30.66
C LYS A 228 15.15 -0.98 31.57
N LYS A 229 14.37 -0.03 31.03
CA LYS A 229 13.35 0.75 31.79
C LYS A 229 11.93 0.17 31.67
N ARG A 230 11.77 -0.99 31.02
CA ARG A 230 10.48 -1.60 30.66
C ARG A 230 9.62 -2.02 31.86
N GLY A 231 8.32 -1.68 31.81
CA GLY A 231 7.27 -2.25 32.66
C GLY A 231 6.53 -3.44 31.99
N PRO A 232 5.81 -4.29 32.73
CA PRO A 232 5.22 -5.55 32.22
C PRO A 232 4.16 -5.41 31.12
N ASP A 233 3.57 -4.21 30.97
CA ASP A 233 2.42 -3.93 30.07
C ASP A 233 2.80 -3.09 28.84
N ASP A 234 4.08 -2.73 28.68
CA ASP A 234 4.53 -1.90 27.56
C ASP A 234 4.98 -2.73 26.36
N ALA A 235 4.58 -2.29 25.16
CA ALA A 235 4.89 -2.96 23.90
C ALA A 235 6.43 -3.10 23.72
N PRO A 236 6.93 -4.24 23.19
CA PRO A 236 8.36 -4.37 22.89
C PRO A 236 8.80 -3.25 21.94
N VAL A 237 9.91 -2.58 22.25
CA VAL A 237 10.54 -1.64 21.32
C VAL A 237 11.16 -2.46 20.19
N GLU A 238 10.50 -2.49 19.04
CA GLU A 238 10.95 -3.32 17.93
C GLU A 238 12.31 -2.82 17.36
N PRO A 239 13.19 -3.75 16.94
CA PRO A 239 14.29 -3.43 16.03
C PRO A 239 13.74 -2.74 14.77
N GLU A 240 14.53 -1.88 14.13
CA GLU A 240 14.16 -1.35 12.81
C GLU A 240 14.19 -2.50 11.79
N ASP A 241 13.15 -3.34 11.79
CA ASP A 241 13.03 -4.40 10.80
C ASP A 241 12.81 -3.76 9.43
N ASP A 242 13.49 -4.32 8.43
CA ASP A 242 13.26 -4.01 7.02
C ASP A 242 11.76 -4.09 6.72
N VAL A 243 11.10 -2.95 6.50
CA VAL A 243 9.68 -2.84 6.10
C VAL A 243 9.54 -3.03 4.57
N THR A 244 10.64 -3.40 3.90
CA THR A 244 10.73 -3.47 2.44
C THR A 244 9.85 -4.59 1.88
N ASP A 245 9.82 -5.74 2.54
CA ASP A 245 8.97 -6.90 2.25
C ASP A 245 7.47 -6.57 2.34
N LEU A 246 7.04 -5.92 3.44
CA LEU A 246 5.65 -5.51 3.65
C LEU A 246 5.23 -4.44 2.66
N LYS A 247 6.15 -3.53 2.33
CA LYS A 247 5.91 -2.48 1.34
C LYS A 247 5.68 -3.08 -0.06
N LEU A 248 6.47 -4.07 -0.46
CA LEU A 248 6.29 -4.75 -1.75
C LEU A 248 4.94 -5.47 -1.83
N ARG A 249 4.60 -6.28 -0.81
CA ARG A 249 3.30 -6.97 -0.74
C ARG A 249 2.13 -6.00 -0.75
N TYR A 250 2.23 -4.90 0.00
CA TYR A 250 1.21 -3.85 0.02
C TYR A 250 0.97 -3.28 -1.39
N TYR A 251 2.03 -2.87 -2.08
CA TYR A 251 1.86 -2.27 -3.40
C TYR A 251 1.43 -3.27 -4.46
N GLU A 252 1.86 -4.53 -4.41
CA GLU A 252 1.36 -5.59 -5.29
C GLU A 252 -0.16 -5.79 -5.14
N GLN A 253 -0.66 -5.81 -3.91
CA GLN A 253 -2.10 -5.88 -3.64
C GLN A 253 -2.82 -4.61 -4.11
N GLN A 254 -2.26 -3.42 -3.85
CA GLN A 254 -2.81 -2.15 -4.34
C GLN A 254 -2.91 -2.11 -5.87
N ILE A 255 -1.87 -2.59 -6.55
CA ILE A 255 -1.83 -2.70 -8.00
C ILE A 255 -2.93 -3.63 -8.49
N THR A 256 -3.14 -4.76 -7.83
CA THR A 256 -4.20 -5.73 -8.19
C THR A 256 -5.58 -5.10 -8.02
N LEU A 257 -5.81 -4.35 -6.95
CA LEU A 257 -7.03 -3.57 -6.73
C LEU A 257 -7.23 -2.48 -7.79
N ALA A 258 -6.18 -1.70 -8.09
CA ALA A 258 -6.23 -0.63 -9.08
C ALA A 258 -6.44 -1.16 -10.52
N LYS A 259 -5.84 -2.31 -10.85
CA LYS A 259 -6.10 -3.06 -12.09
C LYS A 259 -7.53 -3.57 -12.15
N HIS A 260 -8.14 -3.89 -11.00
CA HIS A 260 -9.53 -4.32 -10.97
C HIS A 260 -10.47 -3.15 -11.30
N ASP A 261 -10.24 -2.00 -10.66
CA ASP A 261 -11.05 -0.78 -10.75
C ASP A 261 -10.79 0.09 -12.00
N ASP A 262 -9.91 -0.35 -12.91
CA ASP A 262 -9.44 0.40 -14.09
C ASP A 262 -8.87 1.81 -13.76
N LYS A 263 -8.38 2.00 -12.53
CA LYS A 263 -7.73 3.25 -12.08
C LYS A 263 -6.25 3.24 -12.45
N TYR A 264 -5.98 3.48 -13.74
CA TYR A 264 -4.61 3.43 -14.29
C TYR A 264 -3.65 4.45 -13.66
N LEU A 265 -4.13 5.64 -13.28
CA LEU A 265 -3.31 6.68 -12.66
C LEU A 265 -2.81 6.28 -11.26
N ASP A 266 -3.67 5.63 -10.46
CA ASP A 266 -3.30 5.12 -9.14
C ASP A 266 -2.34 3.93 -9.26
N ALA A 267 -2.58 3.04 -10.23
CA ALA A 267 -1.65 1.95 -10.53
C ALA A 267 -0.24 2.49 -10.87
N CYS A 268 -0.15 3.53 -11.70
CA CYS A 268 1.12 4.22 -11.98
C CYS A 268 1.79 4.75 -10.70
N LYS A 269 1.05 5.44 -9.83
CA LYS A 269 1.59 5.95 -8.55
C LYS A 269 2.13 4.82 -7.67
N HIS A 270 1.42 3.69 -7.59
CA HIS A 270 1.84 2.52 -6.84
C HIS A 270 3.10 1.88 -7.43
N TYR A 271 3.17 1.67 -8.75
CA TYR A 271 4.36 1.16 -9.41
C TYR A 271 5.57 2.09 -9.26
N ARG A 272 5.36 3.41 -9.23
CA ARG A 272 6.44 4.37 -8.92
C ARG A 272 6.96 4.21 -7.48
N GLN A 273 6.07 4.03 -6.51
CA GLN A 273 6.50 3.77 -5.13
C GLN A 273 7.25 2.44 -4.97
N VAL A 274 6.94 1.46 -5.81
CA VAL A 274 7.72 0.21 -5.92
C VAL A 274 9.11 0.49 -6.51
N LEU A 275 9.23 1.33 -7.55
CA LEU A 275 10.53 1.74 -8.09
C LEU A 275 11.40 2.52 -7.09
N ASP A 276 10.78 3.24 -6.16
CA ASP A 276 11.49 3.98 -5.11
C ASP A 276 12.00 3.06 -3.97
N THR A 277 11.69 1.75 -4.00
CA THR A 277 12.20 0.79 -3.01
C THR A 277 13.60 0.28 -3.35
N GLU A 278 14.49 0.29 -2.36
CA GLU A 278 15.92 -0.05 -2.52
C GLU A 278 16.13 -1.51 -2.96
N ALA A 279 15.25 -2.43 -2.54
CA ALA A 279 15.29 -3.83 -2.97
C ALA A 279 15.01 -4.01 -4.47
N VAL A 280 14.15 -3.17 -5.06
CA VAL A 280 13.81 -3.20 -6.49
C VAL A 280 14.84 -2.42 -7.30
N GLU A 281 15.45 -1.36 -6.73
CA GLU A 281 16.54 -0.62 -7.36
C GLU A 281 17.78 -1.50 -7.60
N ASN A 282 18.05 -2.45 -6.71
CA ASN A 282 19.19 -3.36 -6.82
C ASN A 282 18.98 -4.49 -7.87
N ASN A 283 17.73 -4.76 -8.27
CA ASN A 283 17.40 -5.81 -9.23
C ASN A 283 17.09 -5.23 -10.63
N PRO A 284 18.01 -5.35 -11.62
CA PRO A 284 17.85 -4.70 -12.92
C PRO A 284 16.65 -5.23 -13.73
N GLU A 285 16.27 -6.51 -13.57
CA GLU A 285 15.13 -7.10 -14.27
C GLU A 285 13.78 -6.61 -13.73
N GLN A 286 13.63 -6.58 -12.40
CA GLN A 286 12.41 -6.05 -11.75
C GLN A 286 12.28 -4.55 -11.97
N LEU A 287 13.38 -3.81 -11.97
CA LEU A 287 13.41 -2.38 -12.27
C LEU A 287 12.96 -2.11 -13.72
N ARG A 288 13.49 -2.85 -14.70
CA ARG A 288 13.04 -2.74 -16.10
C ARG A 288 11.55 -3.03 -16.20
N ALA A 289 11.12 -4.16 -15.66
CA ALA A 289 9.73 -4.58 -15.75
C ALA A 289 8.80 -3.55 -15.09
N ALA A 290 9.13 -3.06 -13.88
CA ALA A 290 8.36 -2.02 -13.19
C ALA A 290 8.33 -0.69 -13.95
N LEU A 291 9.44 -0.24 -14.56
CA LEU A 291 9.48 0.94 -15.41
C LEU A 291 8.56 0.82 -16.63
N GLN A 292 8.56 -0.34 -17.31
CA GLN A 292 7.63 -0.61 -18.41
C GLN A 292 6.18 -0.51 -17.95
N ARG A 293 5.85 -1.12 -16.80
CA ARG A 293 4.48 -1.07 -16.25
C ARG A 293 4.07 0.38 -15.94
N VAL A 294 4.96 1.18 -15.33
CA VAL A 294 4.71 2.61 -15.08
C VAL A 294 4.37 3.34 -16.37
N LEU A 295 5.19 3.18 -17.40
CA LEU A 295 5.03 3.86 -18.69
C LEU A 295 3.69 3.50 -19.35
N TYR A 296 3.35 2.21 -19.38
CA TYR A 296 2.10 1.72 -19.94
C TYR A 296 0.88 2.26 -19.20
N PHE A 297 0.90 2.27 -17.86
CA PHE A 297 -0.24 2.77 -17.08
C PHE A 297 -0.43 4.30 -17.17
N ILE A 298 0.64 5.07 -17.42
CA ILE A 298 0.53 6.53 -17.63
C ILE A 298 -0.10 6.86 -18.97
N ILE A 299 0.24 6.10 -20.01
CA ILE A 299 -0.32 6.31 -21.35
C ILE A 299 -1.79 5.89 -21.37
N LEU A 300 -2.16 4.83 -20.64
CA LEU A 300 -3.55 4.38 -20.49
C LEU A 300 -4.41 5.33 -19.65
N ALA A 301 -3.81 6.09 -18.74
CA ALA A 301 -4.54 7.02 -17.89
C ALA A 301 -5.20 8.13 -18.73
N PRO A 302 -6.45 8.52 -18.40
CA PRO A 302 -7.07 9.68 -19.02
C PRO A 302 -6.22 10.93 -18.78
N TYR A 303 -6.29 11.87 -19.72
CA TYR A 303 -5.58 13.11 -19.57
C TYR A 303 -6.18 13.95 -18.45
N ASP A 304 -5.33 14.25 -17.49
CA ASP A 304 -5.60 15.12 -16.37
C ASP A 304 -4.33 15.94 -16.08
N ASN A 305 -4.47 17.01 -15.30
CA ASN A 305 -3.35 17.82 -14.88
C ASN A 305 -2.29 16.96 -14.16
N GLU A 306 -2.74 16.04 -13.30
CA GLU A 306 -1.86 15.07 -12.61
C GLU A 306 -1.14 14.14 -13.58
N GLN A 307 -1.82 13.67 -14.62
CA GLN A 307 -1.24 12.80 -15.65
C GLN A 307 -0.14 13.54 -16.42
N SER A 308 -0.38 14.80 -16.80
CA SER A 308 0.60 15.60 -17.54
C SER A 308 1.86 15.88 -16.72
N ASP A 309 1.71 16.17 -15.43
CA ASP A 309 2.83 16.42 -14.51
C ASP A 309 3.63 15.13 -14.26
N LEU A 310 2.95 14.00 -14.02
CA LEU A 310 3.59 12.69 -13.89
C LEU A 310 4.36 12.29 -15.14
N LEU A 311 3.78 12.49 -16.32
CA LEU A 311 4.38 12.18 -17.61
C LEU A 311 5.67 12.98 -17.82
N HIS A 312 5.66 14.29 -17.57
CA HIS A 312 6.86 15.13 -17.67
C HIS A 312 7.92 14.80 -16.62
N ARG A 313 7.52 14.42 -15.40
CA ARG A 313 8.47 13.97 -14.36
C ARG A 313 9.18 12.70 -14.79
N ILE A 314 8.44 11.75 -15.33
CA ILE A 314 9.00 10.47 -15.76
C ILE A 314 9.87 10.65 -16.98
N HIS A 315 9.49 11.51 -17.93
CA HIS A 315 10.36 11.85 -19.06
C HIS A 315 11.71 12.45 -18.64
N ARG A 316 11.78 13.17 -17.51
CA ARG A 316 13.05 13.71 -16.96
C ARG A 316 13.90 12.67 -16.23
N ASP A 317 13.35 11.50 -15.88
CA ASP A 317 14.09 10.48 -15.14
C ASP A 317 15.14 9.79 -16.04
N THR A 318 16.40 9.82 -15.60
CA THR A 318 17.56 9.28 -16.33
C THR A 318 17.52 7.75 -16.50
N ARG A 319 16.72 7.05 -15.69
CA ARG A 319 16.55 5.59 -15.73
C ARG A 319 15.84 5.13 -17.01
N ASN A 320 15.11 6.01 -17.69
CA ASN A 320 14.41 5.68 -18.94
C ASN A 320 15.36 5.43 -20.12
N SER A 321 16.62 5.87 -20.05
CA SER A 321 17.63 5.59 -21.08
C SER A 321 17.96 4.09 -21.19
N GLN A 322 17.61 3.27 -20.18
CA GLN A 322 17.79 1.82 -20.23
C GLN A 322 16.78 1.11 -21.13
N ILE A 323 15.66 1.77 -21.45
CA ILE A 323 14.58 1.20 -22.26
C ILE A 323 14.25 2.15 -23.42
N SER A 324 15.12 2.14 -24.44
CA SER A 324 15.07 3.11 -25.55
C SER A 324 13.76 3.06 -26.34
N HIS A 325 13.14 1.88 -26.49
CA HIS A 325 11.88 1.72 -27.25
C HIS A 325 10.68 2.31 -26.49
N ASP A 326 10.57 2.06 -25.20
CA ASP A 326 9.49 2.60 -24.37
C ASP A 326 9.65 4.10 -24.12
N ALA A 327 10.89 4.59 -23.99
CA ALA A 327 11.17 6.02 -23.94
C ALA A 327 10.78 6.75 -25.24
N ALA A 328 10.95 6.12 -26.41
CA ALA A 328 10.47 6.67 -27.68
C ALA A 328 8.95 6.79 -27.72
N LEU A 329 8.22 5.79 -27.18
CA LEU A 329 6.77 5.85 -27.04
C LEU A 329 6.35 7.02 -26.13
N LEU A 330 7.02 7.22 -24.99
CA LEU A 330 6.75 8.35 -24.10
C LEU A 330 6.99 9.70 -24.79
N ASN A 331 8.05 9.80 -25.61
CA ASN A 331 8.37 11.02 -26.35
C ASN A 331 7.29 11.38 -27.37
N LEU A 332 6.67 10.38 -28.01
CA LEU A 332 5.56 10.61 -28.93
C LEU A 332 4.33 11.22 -28.21
N PHE A 333 4.12 10.91 -26.93
CA PHE A 333 3.04 11.51 -26.13
C PHE A 333 3.43 12.85 -25.46
N THR A 334 4.72 13.16 -25.29
CA THR A 334 5.17 14.46 -24.76
C THR A 334 5.09 15.55 -25.82
N VAL A 335 5.45 15.23 -27.05
CA VAL A 335 5.43 16.17 -28.18
C VAL A 335 4.00 16.32 -28.68
N PRO A 336 3.49 17.54 -28.89
CA PRO A 336 2.16 17.77 -29.44
C PRO A 336 2.12 17.53 -30.96
N GLU A 337 2.47 16.32 -31.40
CA GLU A 337 2.48 15.88 -32.79
C GLU A 337 1.43 14.82 -33.05
N LEU A 338 0.91 14.76 -34.28
CA LEU A 338 -0.14 13.81 -34.64
C LEU A 338 0.47 12.41 -34.84
N MET A 339 -0.15 11.40 -34.23
CA MET A 339 0.26 10.01 -34.38
C MET A 339 -0.77 9.22 -35.19
N ARG A 340 -0.30 8.49 -36.21
CA ARG A 340 -1.17 7.53 -36.92
C ARG A 340 -1.24 6.23 -36.13
N TRP A 341 -2.46 5.82 -35.76
CA TRP A 341 -2.68 4.60 -35.00
C TRP A 341 -2.07 3.34 -35.65
N PRO A 342 -2.21 3.10 -36.97
CA PRO A 342 -1.60 1.93 -37.61
C PRO A 342 -0.07 1.88 -37.46
N ALA A 343 0.61 3.02 -37.56
CA ALA A 343 2.06 3.10 -37.40
C ALA A 343 2.50 2.85 -35.95
N VAL A 344 1.70 3.26 -34.97
CA VAL A 344 1.95 2.96 -33.55
C VAL A 344 1.71 1.47 -33.28
N ALA A 345 0.65 0.89 -33.86
CA ALA A 345 0.31 -0.51 -33.69
C ALA A 345 1.35 -1.45 -34.34
N GLU A 346 1.90 -1.11 -35.51
CA GLU A 346 2.93 -1.94 -36.17
C GLU A 346 4.29 -1.85 -35.46
N ASN A 347 4.72 -0.65 -35.07
CA ASN A 347 6.05 -0.45 -34.47
C ASN A 347 6.12 -0.91 -33.01
N TYR A 348 5.05 -0.71 -32.24
CA TYR A 348 5.04 -1.03 -30.81
C TYR A 348 4.19 -2.25 -30.47
N GLY A 349 3.33 -2.73 -31.39
CA GLY A 349 2.50 -3.92 -31.20
C GLY A 349 3.24 -5.18 -30.76
N PRO A 350 4.32 -5.62 -31.43
CA PRO A 350 5.01 -6.85 -31.04
C PRO A 350 5.68 -6.72 -29.66
N HIS A 351 6.29 -5.57 -29.35
CA HIS A 351 6.94 -5.31 -28.05
C HIS A 351 5.91 -5.16 -26.91
N LEU A 352 4.74 -4.59 -27.18
CA LEU A 352 3.67 -4.44 -26.20
C LEU A 352 2.97 -5.79 -25.93
N CYS A 353 2.77 -6.62 -26.96
CA CYS A 353 2.13 -7.94 -26.84
C CYS A 353 3.05 -9.02 -26.24
N GLU A 354 4.37 -8.79 -26.21
CA GLU A 354 5.30 -9.64 -25.45
C GLU A 354 5.19 -9.42 -23.93
N THR A 355 4.61 -8.31 -23.49
CA THR A 355 4.45 -8.01 -22.05
C THR A 355 3.11 -8.47 -21.51
N ASP A 356 3.08 -8.98 -20.27
CA ASP A 356 1.90 -9.47 -19.51
C ASP A 356 0.74 -8.46 -19.34
N ILE A 357 0.82 -7.28 -19.95
CA ILE A 357 -0.11 -6.16 -19.75
C ILE A 357 -1.05 -5.97 -20.93
N PHE A 358 -0.61 -6.32 -22.15
CA PHE A 358 -1.38 -6.14 -23.39
C PHE A 358 -1.42 -7.43 -24.18
N ASP A 359 -2.62 -7.80 -24.64
CA ASP A 359 -2.81 -8.87 -25.60
C ASP A 359 -3.67 -8.33 -26.75
N ALA A 360 -3.21 -8.50 -27.99
CA ALA A 360 -3.90 -8.02 -29.20
C ALA A 360 -5.22 -8.78 -29.49
N THR A 361 -5.41 -9.97 -28.90
CA THR A 361 -6.56 -10.85 -29.12
C THR A 361 -7.27 -11.18 -27.81
N GLU A 362 -8.60 -11.31 -27.86
CA GLU A 362 -9.40 -11.78 -26.73
C GLU A 362 -8.97 -13.20 -26.32
N LYS A 363 -8.20 -13.33 -25.23
CA LYS A 363 -8.01 -14.61 -24.54
C LYS A 363 -9.06 -14.75 -23.45
N ALA A 364 -9.69 -15.91 -23.38
CA ALA A 364 -10.69 -16.26 -22.36
C ALA A 364 -10.18 -16.20 -20.90
N ALA A 365 -8.86 -16.06 -20.69
CA ALA A 365 -8.23 -15.94 -19.38
C ALA A 365 -8.17 -14.49 -18.85
N ASP A 366 -8.16 -13.45 -19.70
CA ASP A 366 -8.00 -12.05 -19.28
C ASP A 366 -8.76 -11.05 -20.19
N PRO A 367 -10.07 -10.83 -19.98
CA PRO A 367 -10.85 -9.84 -20.74
C PRO A 367 -10.35 -8.39 -20.57
N LYS A 368 -9.54 -8.12 -19.53
CA LYS A 368 -8.99 -6.79 -19.25
C LYS A 368 -7.79 -6.44 -20.12
N ALA A 369 -7.04 -7.41 -20.64
CA ALA A 369 -5.90 -7.13 -21.52
C ALA A 369 -6.37 -6.55 -22.86
N HIS A 370 -7.44 -7.10 -23.43
CA HIS A 370 -8.07 -6.56 -24.64
C HIS A 370 -8.70 -5.18 -24.40
N LYS A 371 -9.34 -4.98 -23.23
CA LYS A 371 -9.86 -3.67 -22.83
C LYS A 371 -8.76 -2.61 -22.77
N ARG A 372 -7.57 -2.94 -22.23
CA ARG A 372 -6.41 -2.03 -22.20
C ARG A 372 -5.91 -1.68 -23.60
N TRP A 373 -5.95 -2.62 -24.54
CA TRP A 373 -5.62 -2.34 -25.94
C TRP A 373 -6.61 -1.36 -26.58
N GLN A 374 -7.91 -1.55 -26.35
CA GLN A 374 -8.93 -0.61 -26.80
C GLN A 374 -8.80 0.76 -26.13
N ASP A 375 -8.47 0.79 -24.84
CA ASP A 375 -8.23 2.04 -24.10
C ASP A 375 -6.99 2.76 -24.64
N LEU A 376 -5.90 2.06 -24.98
CA LEU A 376 -4.73 2.65 -25.64
C LEU A 376 -5.12 3.32 -26.97
N ARG A 377 -5.92 2.65 -27.79
CA ARG A 377 -6.45 3.21 -29.04
C ARG A 377 -7.24 4.49 -28.77
N LYS A 378 -8.15 4.48 -27.79
CA LYS A 378 -8.91 5.67 -27.39
C LYS A 378 -7.97 6.80 -26.97
N ARG A 379 -6.93 6.55 -26.16
CA ARG A 379 -5.98 7.56 -25.70
C ARG A 379 -5.17 8.20 -26.82
N VAL A 380 -4.76 7.41 -27.82
CA VAL A 380 -4.08 7.96 -29.01
C VAL A 380 -5.00 8.90 -29.79
N ILE A 381 -6.27 8.50 -29.98
CA ILE A 381 -7.28 9.34 -30.64
C ILE A 381 -7.52 10.62 -29.84
N GLU A 382 -7.66 10.54 -28.52
CA GLU A 382 -7.81 11.71 -27.64
C GLU A 382 -6.63 12.67 -27.72
N HIS A 383 -5.40 12.14 -27.75
CA HIS A 383 -4.20 12.93 -27.93
C HIS A 383 -4.23 13.67 -29.27
N ASN A 384 -4.56 12.97 -30.37
CA ASN A 384 -4.67 13.59 -31.69
C ASN A 384 -5.73 14.69 -31.74
N VAL A 385 -6.92 14.47 -31.18
CA VAL A 385 -7.97 15.50 -31.14
C VAL A 385 -7.53 16.72 -30.32
N ARG A 386 -6.77 16.52 -29.23
CA ARG A 386 -6.21 17.63 -28.44
C ARG A 386 -5.17 18.42 -29.21
N VAL A 387 -4.26 17.74 -29.92
CA VAL A 387 -3.27 18.37 -30.79
C VAL A 387 -3.99 19.19 -31.86
N ILE A 388 -4.98 18.61 -32.52
CA ILE A 388 -5.79 19.32 -33.53
C ILE A 388 -6.48 20.55 -32.93
N ALA A 389 -7.05 20.45 -31.72
CA ALA A 389 -7.71 21.58 -31.06
C ALA A 389 -6.76 22.74 -30.71
N LYS A 390 -5.45 22.48 -30.55
CA LYS A 390 -4.44 23.54 -30.32
C LYS A 390 -4.05 24.27 -31.60
N TYR A 391 -3.94 23.54 -32.73
CA TYR A 391 -3.41 24.09 -33.97
C TYR A 391 -4.49 24.55 -34.96
N TYR A 392 -5.68 23.96 -34.92
CA TYR A 392 -6.77 24.25 -35.85
C TYR A 392 -7.91 25.00 -35.17
N THR A 393 -8.34 26.11 -35.78
CA THR A 393 -9.56 26.83 -35.36
C THR A 393 -10.81 26.18 -35.94
N ARG A 394 -10.75 25.81 -37.23
CA ARG A 394 -11.82 25.12 -37.97
C ARG A 394 -11.21 24.03 -38.84
N ILE A 395 -11.84 22.86 -38.86
CA ILE A 395 -11.42 21.73 -39.69
C ILE A 395 -12.63 21.10 -40.39
N HIS A 396 -12.46 20.68 -41.64
CA HIS A 396 -13.46 19.89 -42.36
C HIS A 396 -13.49 18.46 -41.83
N PHE A 397 -14.68 17.89 -41.75
CA PHE A 397 -14.90 16.54 -41.21
C PHE A 397 -14.13 15.47 -41.99
N LYS A 398 -14.08 15.58 -43.33
CA LYS A 398 -13.32 14.66 -44.19
C LYS A 398 -11.82 14.64 -43.88
N ARG A 399 -11.24 15.81 -43.57
CA ARG A 399 -9.82 15.89 -43.21
C ARG A 399 -9.56 15.34 -41.81
N LEU A 400 -10.51 15.54 -40.90
CA LEU A 400 -10.43 15.04 -39.54
C LEU A 400 -10.48 13.50 -39.49
N THR A 401 -11.35 12.87 -40.28
CA THR A 401 -11.41 11.40 -40.36
C THR A 401 -10.13 10.81 -40.96
N GLU A 402 -9.54 11.45 -41.98
CA GLU A 402 -8.23 11.07 -42.53
C GLU A 402 -7.08 11.18 -41.52
N LEU A 403 -7.14 12.12 -40.58
CA LEU A 403 -6.09 12.30 -39.56
C LEU A 403 -6.25 11.33 -38.38
N LEU A 404 -7.48 10.87 -38.11
CA LEU A 404 -7.79 9.97 -37.01
C LEU A 404 -7.85 8.49 -37.44
N ASP A 405 -7.87 8.20 -38.75
CA ASP A 405 -8.08 6.85 -39.31
C ASP A 405 -9.37 6.18 -38.77
N LEU A 406 -10.45 6.96 -38.66
CA LEU A 406 -11.74 6.54 -38.10
C LEU A 406 -12.90 6.80 -39.07
N SER A 407 -14.00 6.08 -38.86
CA SER A 407 -15.25 6.36 -39.56
C SER A 407 -15.86 7.70 -39.11
N GLU A 408 -16.75 8.24 -39.93
CA GLU A 408 -17.45 9.49 -39.66
C GLU A 408 -18.28 9.42 -38.35
N GLU A 409 -19.02 8.33 -38.16
CA GLU A 409 -19.88 8.11 -37.00
C GLU A 409 -19.10 7.95 -35.70
N GLU A 410 -18.00 7.18 -35.73
CA GLU A 410 -17.14 6.99 -34.55
C GLU A 410 -16.46 8.30 -34.15
N THR A 411 -15.96 9.06 -35.13
CA THR A 411 -15.30 10.35 -34.88
C THR A 411 -16.22 11.33 -34.18
N GLU A 412 -17.49 11.40 -34.59
CA GLU A 412 -18.48 12.25 -33.95
C GLU A 412 -18.77 11.82 -32.50
N LYS A 413 -18.89 10.51 -32.27
CA LYS A 413 -19.14 9.97 -30.92
C LYS A 413 -17.98 10.31 -29.97
N TYR A 414 -16.74 10.11 -30.41
CA TYR A 414 -15.56 10.43 -29.59
C TYR A 414 -15.42 11.93 -29.29
N ILE A 415 -15.70 12.81 -30.26
CA ILE A 415 -15.67 14.25 -30.00
C ILE A 415 -16.78 14.64 -29.03
N SER A 416 -17.96 14.04 -29.15
CA SER A 416 -19.07 14.29 -28.23
C SER A 416 -18.71 13.90 -26.79
N ASP A 417 -18.12 12.72 -26.59
CA ASP A 417 -17.65 12.25 -25.28
C ASP A 417 -16.57 13.19 -24.70
N LEU A 418 -15.66 13.70 -25.54
CA LEU A 418 -14.61 14.63 -25.14
C LEU A 418 -15.13 16.02 -24.76
N VAL A 419 -16.17 16.51 -25.45
CA VAL A 419 -16.84 17.76 -25.09
C VAL A 419 -17.63 17.62 -23.79
N VAL A 420 -18.32 16.49 -23.58
CA VAL A 420 -19.08 16.22 -22.35
C VAL A 420 -18.15 16.12 -21.13
N SER A 421 -17.01 15.45 -21.29
CA SER A 421 -15.94 15.37 -20.26
C SER A 421 -15.20 16.69 -20.03
N LYS A 422 -15.53 17.75 -20.79
CA LYS A 422 -14.91 19.09 -20.71
C LYS A 422 -13.40 19.11 -20.96
N THR A 423 -12.86 18.08 -21.59
CA THR A 423 -11.43 18.02 -21.93
C THR A 423 -11.09 18.98 -23.07
N ILE A 424 -12.02 19.14 -24.03
CA ILE A 424 -11.86 19.98 -25.21
C ILE A 424 -13.16 20.74 -25.47
N TYR A 425 -13.05 21.97 -25.98
CA TYR A 425 -14.20 22.69 -26.54
C TYR A 425 -14.27 22.43 -28.04
N ALA A 426 -15.37 21.86 -28.51
CA ALA A 426 -15.62 21.69 -29.93
C ALA A 426 -17.12 21.89 -30.23
N LYS A 427 -17.42 22.45 -31.40
CA LYS A 427 -18.77 22.55 -31.95
C LYS A 427 -18.80 21.92 -33.34
N ILE A 428 -19.72 20.96 -33.51
CA ILE A 428 -19.91 20.21 -34.74
C ILE A 428 -21.09 20.81 -35.50
N ASP A 429 -20.86 21.21 -36.75
CA ASP A 429 -21.90 21.57 -37.72
C ASP A 429 -22.12 20.38 -38.66
N ARG A 430 -23.19 19.61 -38.42
CA ARG A 430 -23.49 18.38 -39.18
C ARG A 430 -23.80 18.64 -40.66
N PRO A 431 -24.69 19.59 -41.04
CA PRO A 431 -24.94 19.91 -42.45
C PRO A 431 -23.70 20.45 -43.18
N ALA A 432 -22.94 21.35 -42.54
CA ALA A 432 -21.77 21.97 -43.17
C ALA A 432 -20.49 21.11 -43.11
N ARG A 433 -20.52 19.99 -42.37
CA ARG A 433 -19.37 19.09 -42.15
C ARG A 433 -18.13 19.83 -41.65
N LEU A 434 -18.33 20.74 -40.70
CA LEU A 434 -17.29 21.59 -40.12
C LEU A 434 -17.24 21.40 -38.61
N VAL A 435 -16.04 21.22 -38.07
CA VAL A 435 -15.77 21.22 -36.63
C VAL A 435 -15.00 22.48 -36.28
N SER A 436 -15.53 23.25 -35.33
CA SER A 436 -14.89 24.44 -34.79
C SER A 436 -14.41 24.19 -33.38
N PHE A 437 -13.10 24.40 -33.13
CA PHE A 437 -12.48 24.31 -31.80
C PHE A 437 -12.37 25.68 -31.12
N GLU A 438 -12.70 26.74 -31.85
CA GLU A 438 -12.68 28.10 -31.34
C GLU A 438 -13.84 28.37 -30.38
N LYS A 439 -13.52 28.79 -29.16
CA LYS A 439 -14.51 29.34 -28.22
C LYS A 439 -15.04 30.65 -28.78
N ARG A 440 -16.36 30.87 -28.71
CA ARG A 440 -16.94 32.18 -29.01
C ARG A 440 -16.33 33.19 -28.04
N ARG A 441 -15.58 34.15 -28.59
CA ARG A 441 -14.96 35.23 -27.84
C ARG A 441 -15.99 36.33 -27.64
N ASP A 442 -16.08 36.84 -26.43
CA ASP A 442 -16.84 38.05 -26.15
C ASP A 442 -16.02 39.30 -26.53
N ALA A 443 -16.70 40.41 -26.81
CA ALA A 443 -16.03 41.66 -27.18
C ALA A 443 -15.00 42.11 -26.12
N ASP A 444 -15.31 41.87 -24.85
CA ASP A 444 -14.43 42.19 -23.72
C ASP A 444 -13.15 41.33 -23.71
N GLU A 445 -13.24 40.05 -24.06
CA GLU A 445 -12.06 39.17 -24.14
C GLU A 445 -11.10 39.63 -25.23
N VAL A 446 -11.63 40.04 -26.40
CA VAL A 446 -10.83 40.56 -27.51
C VAL A 446 -10.14 41.87 -27.12
N LEU A 447 -10.84 42.77 -26.42
CA LEU A 447 -10.25 44.02 -25.93
C LEU A 447 -9.17 43.77 -24.87
N ASN A 448 -9.38 42.79 -23.98
CA ASN A 448 -8.40 42.41 -22.96
C ASN A 448 -7.14 41.79 -23.58
N GLU A 449 -7.28 40.91 -24.58
CA GLU A 449 -6.14 40.36 -25.32
C GLU A 449 -5.38 41.45 -26.07
N TRP A 450 -6.09 42.38 -26.72
CA TRP A 450 -5.47 43.52 -27.40
C TRP A 450 -4.73 44.45 -26.43
N SER A 451 -5.32 44.74 -25.27
CA SER A 451 -4.68 45.51 -24.19
C SER A 451 -3.43 44.81 -23.65
N GLY A 452 -3.49 43.48 -23.46
CA GLY A 452 -2.34 42.66 -23.06
C GLY A 452 -1.21 42.71 -24.09
N ASN A 453 -1.53 42.58 -25.37
CA ASN A 453 -0.57 42.70 -26.46
C ASN A 453 0.07 44.09 -26.53
N MET A 454 -0.71 45.16 -26.35
CA MET A 454 -0.21 46.53 -26.30
C MET A 454 0.75 46.74 -25.12
N LYS A 455 0.41 46.19 -23.95
CA LYS A 455 1.27 46.24 -22.76
C LYS A 455 2.58 45.47 -22.98
N SER A 456 2.52 44.29 -23.61
CA SER A 456 3.73 43.53 -23.96
C SER A 456 4.60 44.29 -24.96
N LEU A 457 3.99 44.90 -25.97
CA LEU A 457 4.69 45.71 -26.97
C LEU A 457 5.42 46.89 -26.34
N LEU A 458 4.74 47.64 -25.47
CA LEU A 458 5.34 48.77 -24.73
C LEU A 458 6.49 48.29 -23.85
N GLY A 459 6.31 47.18 -23.10
CA GLY A 459 7.38 46.61 -22.29
C GLY A 459 8.58 46.13 -23.12
N HIS A 460 8.36 45.60 -24.32
CA HIS A 460 9.44 45.28 -25.25
C HIS A 460 10.15 46.52 -25.79
N LEU A 461 9.42 47.59 -26.10
CA LEU A 461 9.99 48.86 -26.56
C LEU A 461 10.87 49.52 -25.48
N GLU A 462 10.41 49.57 -24.24
CA GLU A 462 11.21 50.08 -23.10
C GLU A 462 12.47 49.24 -22.89
N ARG A 463 12.35 47.90 -22.99
CA ARG A 463 13.52 47.01 -22.88
C ARG A 463 14.51 47.23 -24.03
N ILE A 464 14.02 47.47 -25.25
CA ILE A 464 14.88 47.78 -26.40
C ILE A 464 15.58 49.13 -26.19
N ASP A 465 14.88 50.17 -25.71
CA ASP A 465 15.46 51.49 -25.43
C ASP A 465 16.56 51.41 -24.35
N HIS A 466 16.31 50.65 -23.28
CA HIS A 466 17.35 50.37 -22.27
C HIS A 466 18.55 49.60 -22.82
N LEU A 467 18.34 48.67 -23.75
CA LEU A 467 19.44 47.95 -24.40
C LEU A 467 20.23 48.87 -25.35
N ILE A 468 19.56 49.73 -26.12
CA ILE A 468 20.19 50.71 -27.00
C ILE A 468 21.02 51.70 -26.19
N THR A 469 20.46 52.28 -25.12
CA THR A 469 21.18 53.22 -24.26
C THR A 469 22.40 52.57 -23.59
N LYS A 470 22.28 51.31 -23.15
CA LYS A 470 23.40 50.54 -22.62
C LYS A 470 24.48 50.29 -23.68
N GLU A 471 24.11 49.91 -24.91
CA GLU A 471 25.06 49.75 -26.01
C GLU A 471 25.71 51.06 -26.41
N GLU A 472 24.98 52.17 -26.48
CA GLU A 472 25.55 53.50 -26.75
C GLU A 472 26.57 53.90 -25.69
N MET A 473 26.30 53.63 -24.40
CA MET A 473 27.28 53.88 -23.33
C MET A 473 28.52 53.00 -23.50
N MET A 474 28.37 51.72 -23.81
CA MET A 474 29.51 50.83 -24.07
C MET A 474 30.31 51.25 -25.30
N ALA A 475 29.65 51.60 -26.41
CA ALA A 475 30.27 52.10 -27.63
C ALA A 475 31.01 53.43 -27.42
N ARG A 476 30.50 54.30 -26.55
CA ARG A 476 31.21 55.53 -26.13
C ARG A 476 32.41 55.26 -25.25
N ILE A 477 32.40 54.20 -24.44
CA ILE A 477 33.54 53.76 -23.62
C ILE A 477 34.62 53.13 -24.50
N THR A 478 34.26 52.26 -25.45
CA THR A 478 35.21 51.65 -26.39
C THR A 478 35.82 52.69 -27.34
N ASN A 479 35.04 53.64 -27.86
CA ASN A 479 35.56 54.75 -28.67
C ASN A 479 36.48 55.71 -27.88
N LYS A 480 36.35 55.79 -26.55
CA LYS A 480 37.30 56.51 -25.69
C LYS A 480 38.60 55.73 -25.46
N GLY A 481 38.58 54.40 -25.58
CA GLY A 481 39.76 53.53 -25.47
C GLY A 481 40.70 53.57 -26.68
N GLU A 482 40.20 53.87 -27.89
CA GLU A 482 41.04 53.97 -29.10
C GLU A 482 41.75 55.32 -29.27
N LYS A 483 41.38 56.37 -28.51
CA LYS A 483 42.08 57.66 -28.50
C LYS A 483 43.09 57.77 -27.35
N ALA A 484 44.06 56.86 -27.31
CA ALA A 484 45.31 57.08 -26.58
C ALA A 484 46.52 56.61 -27.42
N PRO A 485 46.99 57.39 -28.40
CA PRO A 485 48.32 57.21 -28.94
C PRO A 485 49.36 57.80 -27.97
N SER A 486 50.29 56.94 -27.57
CA SER A 486 51.56 57.24 -26.93
C SER A 486 52.22 58.51 -27.51
N LYS A 487 52.36 59.57 -26.70
CA LYS A 487 53.40 60.57 -26.93
C LYS A 487 54.72 60.02 -26.40
N ILE A 488 55.45 59.34 -27.28
CA ILE A 488 56.91 59.23 -27.20
C ILE A 488 57.47 60.44 -27.96
N ARG A 489 58.05 61.38 -27.22
CA ARG A 489 59.30 62.04 -27.58
C ARG A 489 59.89 62.74 -26.36
#